data_AF-A0A6I7QMU1-F1
#
_entry.id   AF-A0A6I7QMU1-F1
#
_cell.length_a   1.000
_cell.length_b   1.000
_cell.length_c   1.000
_cell.angle_alpha   90.00
_cell.angle_beta   90.00
_cell.angle_gamma   90.00
#
_symmetry.space_group_name_H-M   'P 1'
#
loop_
_entity.id
_entity.type
_entity.pdbx_description
1 polymer ?
#
loop_
_entity_poly.entity_id
_entity_poly.type
_entity_poly.pdbx_seq_one_letter_code
_entity_poly.pdbx_strand_id
1 'polypeptide(L)'
;MAARLAIERGDALQAEYHARNAVSLAPHLEEGWMLLARAAYIQELYEEAFTHYEQLITLNPENHRAWFARGVLAARKGDTARAYSSWERAQRIRPDYELAGIARESILIREEPLDSELRAAAARAYRRSGRELEARFLHRQAERHYRRGLQISPFDTVLRRNLADLYLAQGLWGRYLQELEILVDMGVSDRDVRERIETYRMLRRDSLADRWEVDQFTAPRARSRVAIFYRQDLQTLEPGAGGFVADYLASLLRTSQNISITMVREGFEDPVQSLAAARREEAQLVLLLEARVAEHQVALEAQLLEQQTGSELFSRTVVRDGVGRLERALRDLAGEVAARITPVGTVLDRRFETVLISLGTIDGLELEDEILFRSAPRGERIGSGTVTALDDLLAEVRYVPEGPDTLTIGRYSMGAPEADPVETPPPPAEAEHLSRVHELLKHLFRLP
;
A
#
# COMPACT_ATOMS: atom_id res chain seq x y z
N MET A 1 -31.23 0.05 -21.37
CA MET A 1 -31.83 -0.07 -20.02
C MET A 1 -31.99 -1.52 -19.58
N ALA A 2 -32.76 -2.37 -20.27
CA ALA A 2 -32.95 -3.78 -19.87
C ALA A 2 -31.63 -4.56 -19.75
N ALA A 3 -30.70 -4.39 -20.71
CA ALA A 3 -29.36 -4.99 -20.64
C ALA A 3 -28.57 -4.55 -19.38
N ARG A 4 -28.65 -3.27 -19.02
CA ARG A 4 -27.97 -2.72 -17.85
C ARG A 4 -28.49 -3.35 -16.55
N LEU A 5 -29.82 -3.39 -16.40
CA LEU A 5 -30.49 -4.01 -15.25
C LEU A 5 -30.20 -5.52 -15.14
N ALA A 6 -30.03 -6.21 -16.26
CA ALA A 6 -29.65 -7.62 -16.26
C ALA A 6 -28.21 -7.82 -15.75
N ILE A 7 -27.25 -6.98 -16.15
CA ILE A 7 -25.89 -6.98 -15.59
C ILE A 7 -25.93 -6.76 -14.08
N GLU A 8 -26.77 -5.84 -13.60
CA GLU A 8 -26.93 -5.55 -12.16
C GLU A 8 -27.40 -6.75 -11.36
N ARG A 9 -28.26 -7.58 -11.96
CA ARG A 9 -28.78 -8.81 -11.33
C ARG A 9 -27.82 -9.99 -11.46
N GLY A 10 -26.67 -9.82 -12.12
CA GLY A 10 -25.75 -10.90 -12.46
C GLY A 10 -26.27 -11.82 -13.57
N ASP A 11 -27.34 -11.45 -14.27
CA ASP A 11 -27.90 -12.23 -15.39
C ASP A 11 -27.23 -11.82 -16.70
N ALA A 12 -26.04 -12.37 -16.94
CA ALA A 12 -25.23 -12.03 -18.09
C ALA A 12 -25.86 -12.48 -19.42
N LEU A 13 -26.67 -13.55 -19.42
CA LEU A 13 -27.36 -14.05 -20.62
C LEU A 13 -28.48 -13.09 -21.05
N GLN A 14 -29.32 -12.64 -20.11
CA GLN A 14 -30.33 -11.61 -20.42
C GLN A 14 -29.68 -10.29 -20.82
N ALA A 15 -28.56 -9.93 -20.18
CA ALA A 15 -27.82 -8.73 -20.54
C ALA A 15 -27.34 -8.77 -22.00
N GLU A 16 -26.74 -9.88 -22.41
CA GLU A 16 -26.30 -10.10 -23.77
C GLU A 16 -27.46 -10.04 -24.76
N TYR A 17 -28.56 -10.76 -24.50
CA TYR A 17 -29.74 -10.77 -25.36
C TYR A 17 -30.26 -9.35 -25.62
N HIS A 18 -30.44 -8.56 -24.55
CA HIS A 18 -30.91 -7.19 -24.67
C HIS A 18 -29.89 -6.27 -25.35
N ALA A 19 -28.58 -6.46 -25.11
CA ALA A 19 -27.53 -5.65 -25.72
C ALA A 19 -27.38 -5.96 -27.23
N ARG A 20 -27.45 -7.22 -27.65
CA ARG A 20 -27.46 -7.63 -29.07
C ARG A 20 -28.66 -7.02 -29.81
N ASN A 21 -29.82 -6.99 -29.20
CA ASN A 21 -31.00 -6.34 -29.77
C ASN A 21 -30.80 -4.82 -29.91
N ALA A 22 -30.20 -4.17 -28.91
CA ALA A 22 -29.91 -2.74 -28.98
C ALA A 22 -28.94 -2.39 -30.12
N VAL A 23 -27.86 -3.17 -30.27
CA VAL A 23 -26.88 -2.99 -31.35
C VAL A 23 -27.48 -3.30 -32.73
N SER A 24 -28.35 -4.30 -32.84
CA SER A 24 -29.05 -4.62 -34.09
C SER A 24 -29.99 -3.48 -34.54
N LEU A 25 -30.68 -2.85 -33.60
CA LEU A 25 -31.60 -1.74 -33.88
C LEU A 25 -30.86 -0.42 -34.12
N ALA A 26 -29.74 -0.21 -33.42
CA ALA A 26 -28.92 1.00 -33.52
C ALA A 26 -27.42 0.63 -33.52
N PRO A 27 -26.84 0.30 -34.69
CA PRO A 27 -25.45 -0.16 -34.79
C PRO A 27 -24.40 0.87 -34.36
N HIS A 28 -24.76 2.14 -34.31
CA HIS A 28 -23.89 3.24 -33.86
C HIS A 28 -24.09 3.61 -32.39
N LEU A 29 -24.95 2.88 -31.65
CA LEU A 29 -25.16 3.11 -30.22
C LEU A 29 -23.98 2.56 -29.41
N GLU A 30 -23.09 3.45 -28.98
CA GLU A 30 -21.91 3.11 -28.17
C GLU A 30 -22.25 2.30 -26.92
N GLU A 31 -23.30 2.71 -26.19
CA GLU A 31 -23.71 2.02 -24.97
C GLU A 31 -24.14 0.56 -25.23
N GLY A 32 -24.75 0.29 -26.38
CA GLY A 32 -25.14 -1.07 -26.79
C GLY A 32 -23.92 -1.98 -26.91
N TRP A 33 -22.88 -1.52 -27.61
CA TRP A 33 -21.62 -2.24 -27.75
C TRP A 33 -20.89 -2.39 -26.42
N MET A 34 -20.90 -1.36 -25.58
CA MET A 34 -20.29 -1.43 -24.24
C MET A 34 -20.98 -2.48 -23.38
N LEU A 35 -22.31 -2.50 -23.32
CA LEU A 35 -23.05 -3.49 -22.53
C LEU A 35 -22.90 -4.90 -23.10
N LEU A 36 -22.83 -5.05 -24.42
CA LEU A 36 -22.60 -6.33 -25.07
C LEU A 36 -21.20 -6.88 -24.73
N ALA A 37 -20.17 -6.04 -24.82
CA ALA A 37 -18.81 -6.42 -24.46
C ALA A 37 -18.68 -6.80 -22.98
N ARG A 38 -19.35 -6.05 -22.09
CA ARG A 38 -19.39 -6.34 -20.65
C ARG A 38 -20.11 -7.65 -20.34
N ALA A 39 -21.24 -7.92 -21.00
CA ALA A 39 -21.96 -9.17 -20.84
C ALA A 39 -21.10 -10.36 -21.27
N ALA A 40 -20.38 -10.25 -22.40
CA ALA A 40 -19.43 -11.27 -22.84
C ALA A 40 -18.27 -11.45 -21.85
N TYR A 41 -17.74 -10.37 -21.28
CA TYR A 41 -16.69 -10.46 -20.25
C TYR A 41 -17.15 -11.22 -19.00
N ILE A 42 -18.35 -10.92 -18.50
CA ILE A 42 -18.90 -11.56 -17.28
C ILE A 42 -19.12 -13.05 -17.52
N GLN A 43 -19.44 -13.46 -18.75
CA GLN A 43 -19.53 -14.86 -19.17
C GLN A 43 -18.17 -15.49 -19.47
N GLU A 44 -17.06 -14.78 -19.22
CA GLU A 44 -15.69 -15.22 -19.51
C GLU A 44 -15.40 -15.45 -21.01
N LEU A 45 -16.26 -14.94 -21.90
CA LEU A 45 -16.09 -14.96 -23.35
C LEU A 45 -15.15 -13.82 -23.77
N TYR A 46 -13.90 -13.88 -23.34
CA TYR A 46 -12.94 -12.77 -23.45
C TYR A 46 -12.60 -12.36 -24.88
N GLU A 47 -12.61 -13.30 -25.83
CA GLU A 47 -12.37 -12.99 -27.26
C GLU A 47 -13.53 -12.22 -27.90
N GLU A 48 -14.77 -12.59 -27.56
CA GLU A 48 -15.96 -11.85 -28.00
C GLU A 48 -15.99 -10.47 -27.36
N ALA A 49 -15.73 -10.38 -26.05
CA ALA A 49 -15.62 -9.11 -25.33
C ALA A 49 -14.58 -8.19 -26.00
N PHE A 50 -13.41 -8.73 -26.34
CA PHE A 50 -12.36 -7.98 -27.03
C PHE A 50 -12.84 -7.44 -28.37
N THR A 51 -13.49 -8.27 -29.19
CA THR A 51 -14.04 -7.88 -30.49
C THR A 51 -15.09 -6.77 -30.35
N HIS A 52 -15.98 -6.87 -29.35
CA HIS A 52 -17.00 -5.85 -29.10
C HIS A 52 -16.40 -4.53 -28.60
N TYR A 53 -15.35 -4.57 -27.76
CA TYR A 53 -14.64 -3.36 -27.35
C TYR A 53 -13.84 -2.72 -28.51
N GLU A 54 -13.22 -3.51 -29.40
CA GLU A 54 -12.55 -2.98 -30.60
C GLU A 54 -13.56 -2.29 -31.54
N GLN A 55 -14.77 -2.85 -31.68
CA GLN A 55 -15.82 -2.20 -32.45
C GLN A 55 -16.26 -0.88 -31.82
N LEU A 56 -16.39 -0.84 -30.49
CA LEU A 56 -16.68 0.41 -29.76
C LEU A 56 -15.57 1.46 -29.95
N ILE A 57 -14.30 1.05 -29.92
CA ILE A 57 -13.15 1.94 -30.18
C ILE A 57 -13.16 2.45 -31.62
N THR A 58 -13.56 1.62 -32.59
CA THR A 58 -13.68 2.02 -33.99
C THR A 58 -14.80 3.05 -34.17
N LEU A 59 -15.93 2.88 -33.48
CA LEU A 59 -17.05 3.82 -33.49
C LEU A 59 -16.71 5.12 -32.77
N ASN A 60 -16.04 5.03 -31.61
CA ASN A 60 -15.62 6.17 -30.81
C ASN A 60 -14.19 5.96 -30.27
N PRO A 61 -13.16 6.48 -30.98
CA PRO A 61 -11.77 6.40 -30.55
C PRO A 61 -11.46 7.18 -29.26
N GLU A 62 -12.37 8.04 -28.79
CA GLU A 62 -12.26 8.83 -27.56
C GLU A 62 -13.03 8.19 -26.39
N ASN A 63 -13.45 6.92 -26.50
CA ASN A 63 -14.09 6.20 -25.40
C ASN A 63 -13.04 5.59 -24.44
N HIS A 64 -12.62 6.37 -23.44
CA HIS A 64 -11.63 5.92 -22.44
C HIS A 64 -12.00 4.61 -21.70
N ARG A 65 -13.29 4.30 -21.48
CA ARG A 65 -13.73 3.04 -20.83
C ARG A 65 -13.44 1.84 -21.73
N ALA A 66 -13.68 1.97 -23.03
CA ALA A 66 -13.37 0.92 -24.00
C ALA A 66 -11.86 0.65 -24.09
N TRP A 67 -11.05 1.71 -24.12
CA TRP A 67 -9.58 1.58 -24.03
C TRP A 67 -9.13 0.92 -22.73
N PHE A 68 -9.77 1.25 -21.61
CA PHE A 68 -9.46 0.61 -20.34
C PHE A 68 -9.77 -0.88 -20.35
N ALA A 69 -10.97 -1.26 -20.79
CA ALA A 69 -11.39 -2.65 -20.85
C ALA A 69 -10.55 -3.47 -21.85
N ARG A 70 -10.14 -2.88 -22.97
CA ARG A 70 -9.14 -3.47 -23.88
C ARG A 70 -7.83 -3.78 -23.14
N GLY A 71 -7.37 -2.85 -22.30
CA GLY A 71 -6.19 -3.05 -21.46
C GLY A 71 -6.35 -4.21 -20.47
N VAL A 72 -7.52 -4.33 -19.82
CA VAL A 72 -7.86 -5.45 -18.93
C VAL A 72 -7.77 -6.79 -19.68
N LEU A 73 -8.37 -6.86 -20.88
CA LEU A 73 -8.38 -8.07 -21.70
C LEU A 73 -6.98 -8.42 -22.22
N ALA A 74 -6.19 -7.42 -22.62
CA ALA A 74 -4.80 -7.63 -23.04
C ALA A 74 -3.93 -8.17 -21.88
N ALA A 75 -4.08 -7.61 -20.67
CA ALA A 75 -3.37 -8.08 -19.48
C ALA A 75 -3.73 -9.54 -19.14
N ARG A 76 -5.01 -9.93 -19.27
CA ARG A 76 -5.43 -11.33 -19.10
C ARG A 76 -4.78 -12.30 -20.10
N LYS A 77 -4.47 -11.82 -21.31
CA LYS A 77 -3.74 -12.59 -22.33
C LYS A 77 -2.22 -12.59 -22.14
N GLY A 78 -1.70 -11.88 -21.14
CA GLY A 78 -0.25 -11.69 -20.93
C GLY A 78 0.40 -10.68 -21.87
N ASP A 79 -0.36 -9.90 -22.65
CA ASP A 79 0.18 -8.84 -23.50
C ASP A 79 0.34 -7.54 -22.69
N THR A 80 1.38 -7.48 -21.88
CA THR A 80 1.71 -6.35 -20.99
C THR A 80 1.87 -5.03 -21.76
N ALA A 81 2.49 -5.06 -22.94
CA ALA A 81 2.72 -3.87 -23.76
C ALA A 81 1.40 -3.28 -24.29
N ARG A 82 0.49 -4.14 -24.77
CA ARG A 82 -0.83 -3.69 -25.23
C ARG A 82 -1.70 -3.25 -24.08
N ALA A 83 -1.62 -3.91 -22.93
CA ALA A 83 -2.34 -3.49 -21.72
C ALA A 83 -1.93 -2.08 -21.30
N TYR A 84 -0.63 -1.87 -21.14
CA TYR A 84 -0.06 -0.59 -20.73
C TYR A 84 -0.40 0.55 -21.69
N SER A 85 -0.23 0.35 -23.01
CA SER A 85 -0.55 1.37 -24.02
C SER A 85 -2.04 1.67 -24.12
N SER A 86 -2.91 0.67 -23.92
CA SER A 86 -4.37 0.86 -23.91
C SER A 86 -4.82 1.69 -22.71
N TRP A 87 -4.28 1.42 -21.52
CA TRP A 87 -4.54 2.25 -20.34
C TRP A 87 -3.93 3.64 -20.43
N GLU A 88 -2.74 3.77 -21.03
CA GLU A 88 -2.17 5.09 -21.30
C GLU A 88 -3.08 5.92 -22.22
N ARG A 89 -3.64 5.29 -23.27
CA ARG A 89 -4.60 5.96 -24.14
C ARG A 89 -5.86 6.36 -23.38
N ALA A 90 -6.40 5.50 -22.52
CA ALA A 90 -7.55 5.83 -21.68
C ALA A 90 -7.28 7.05 -20.78
N GLN A 91 -6.11 7.10 -20.13
CA GLN A 91 -5.70 8.22 -19.29
C GLN A 91 -5.43 9.50 -20.10
N ARG A 92 -4.91 9.39 -21.33
CA ARG A 92 -4.71 10.55 -22.21
C ARG A 92 -6.04 11.20 -22.63
N ILE A 93 -7.04 10.37 -22.92
CA ILE A 93 -8.40 10.82 -23.26
C ILE A 93 -9.07 11.46 -22.03
N ARG A 94 -8.94 10.81 -20.87
CA ARG A 94 -9.51 11.27 -19.60
C ARG A 94 -8.43 11.29 -18.51
N PRO A 95 -7.74 12.43 -18.31
CA PRO A 95 -6.64 12.54 -17.35
C PRO A 95 -7.00 12.23 -15.90
N ASP A 96 -8.26 12.45 -15.51
CA ASP A 96 -8.81 12.17 -14.18
C ASP A 96 -9.34 10.72 -14.02
N TYR A 97 -9.14 9.85 -15.03
CA TYR A 97 -9.52 8.44 -14.94
C TYR A 97 -8.46 7.62 -14.18
N GLU A 98 -8.47 7.76 -12.85
CA GLU A 98 -7.49 7.19 -11.92
C GLU A 98 -7.26 5.69 -12.08
N LEU A 99 -8.31 4.93 -12.44
CA LEU A 99 -8.22 3.48 -12.67
C LEU A 99 -7.17 3.11 -13.72
N ALA A 100 -7.02 3.90 -14.78
CA ALA A 100 -6.01 3.64 -15.79
C ALA A 100 -4.58 3.80 -15.24
N GLY A 101 -4.34 4.78 -14.38
CA GLY A 101 -3.05 4.96 -13.70
C GLY A 101 -2.75 3.79 -12.76
N ILE A 102 -3.73 3.41 -11.93
CA ILE A 102 -3.62 2.29 -11.00
C ILE A 102 -3.35 0.96 -11.74
N ALA A 103 -4.06 0.70 -12.85
CA ALA A 103 -3.88 -0.52 -13.63
C ALA A 103 -2.50 -0.57 -14.31
N ARG A 104 -2.02 0.57 -14.84
CA ARG A 104 -0.65 0.68 -15.38
C ARG A 104 0.41 0.37 -14.34
N GLU A 105 0.26 0.88 -13.12
CA GLU A 105 1.21 0.59 -12.04
C GLU A 105 1.17 -0.88 -11.63
N SER A 106 -0.04 -1.45 -11.49
CA SER A 106 -0.21 -2.85 -11.11
C SER A 106 0.49 -3.79 -12.10
N ILE A 107 0.31 -3.59 -13.42
CA ILE A 107 0.96 -4.46 -14.41
C ILE A 107 2.48 -4.29 -14.43
N LEU A 108 2.99 -3.07 -14.21
CA LEU A 108 4.42 -2.84 -14.08
C LEU A 108 4.97 -3.62 -12.88
N ILE A 109 4.33 -3.53 -11.72
CA ILE A 109 4.79 -4.20 -10.50
C ILE A 109 4.74 -5.72 -10.65
N ARG A 110 3.71 -6.26 -11.31
CA ARG A 110 3.44 -7.70 -11.36
C ARG A 110 4.17 -8.44 -12.47
N GLU A 111 4.21 -7.88 -13.68
CA GLU A 111 4.62 -8.61 -14.89
C GLU A 111 5.90 -8.07 -15.53
N GLU A 112 6.19 -6.78 -15.39
CA GLU A 112 7.35 -6.16 -16.03
C GLU A 112 8.64 -6.53 -15.28
N PRO A 113 9.77 -6.84 -15.93
CA PRO A 113 11.05 -7.11 -15.24
C PRO A 113 11.50 -5.95 -14.34
N LEU A 114 12.13 -6.25 -13.21
CA LEU A 114 12.50 -5.25 -12.18
C LEU A 114 13.46 -4.15 -12.68
N ASP A 115 14.29 -4.46 -13.67
CA ASP A 115 15.29 -3.59 -14.30
C ASP A 115 14.77 -2.87 -15.57
N SER A 116 13.49 -3.05 -15.91
CA SER A 116 12.89 -2.46 -17.11
C SER A 116 12.92 -0.92 -17.09
N GLU A 117 13.26 -0.35 -18.25
CA GLU A 117 13.18 1.10 -18.46
C GLU A 117 11.75 1.63 -18.30
N LEU A 118 10.72 0.81 -18.55
CA LEU A 118 9.33 1.21 -18.38
C LEU A 118 8.99 1.45 -16.90
N ARG A 119 9.49 0.60 -16.00
CA ARG A 119 9.40 0.81 -14.54
C ARG A 119 10.16 2.06 -14.12
N ALA A 120 11.40 2.23 -14.61
CA ALA A 120 12.20 3.42 -14.32
C ALA A 120 11.49 4.70 -14.80
N ALA A 121 10.88 4.67 -15.99
CA ALA A 121 10.13 5.81 -16.53
C ALA A 121 8.93 6.19 -15.68
N ALA A 122 8.14 5.20 -15.23
CA ALA A 122 7.01 5.43 -14.33
C ALA A 122 7.49 5.98 -12.97
N ALA A 123 8.57 5.44 -12.41
CA ALA A 123 9.12 5.87 -11.13
C ALA A 123 9.65 7.33 -11.15
N ARG A 124 10.07 7.86 -12.32
CA ARG A 124 10.50 9.26 -12.44
C ARG A 124 9.41 10.28 -12.07
N ALA A 125 8.13 9.97 -12.29
CA ALA A 125 7.03 10.85 -11.91
C ALA A 125 6.91 10.95 -10.38
N TYR A 126 6.97 9.81 -9.71
CA TYR A 126 6.99 9.70 -8.25
C TYR A 126 8.18 10.41 -7.63
N ARG A 127 9.38 10.26 -8.22
CA ARG A 127 10.58 10.98 -7.79
C ARG A 127 10.41 12.49 -7.85
N ARG A 128 9.85 13.01 -8.96
CA ARG A 128 9.62 14.45 -9.14
C ARG A 128 8.61 14.97 -8.11
N SER A 129 7.50 14.26 -7.96
CA SER A 129 6.45 14.64 -7.01
C SER A 129 6.96 14.61 -5.57
N GLY A 130 7.72 13.58 -5.18
CA GLY A 130 8.35 13.51 -3.86
C GLY A 130 9.29 14.69 -3.59
N ARG A 131 10.12 15.09 -4.57
CA ARG A 131 11.01 16.26 -4.42
C ARG A 131 10.26 17.57 -4.27
N GLU A 132 9.15 17.73 -5.00
CA GLU A 132 8.31 18.92 -4.89
C GLU A 132 7.63 19.01 -3.53
N LEU A 133 7.15 17.87 -2.99
CA LEU A 133 6.55 17.79 -1.66
C LEU A 133 7.58 18.05 -0.56
N GLU A 134 8.78 17.48 -0.69
CA GLU A 134 9.91 17.71 0.20
C GLU A 134 10.30 19.20 0.25
N ALA A 135 10.36 19.87 -0.91
CA ALA A 135 10.62 21.32 -0.99
C ALA A 135 9.53 22.18 -0.31
N ARG A 136 8.35 21.62 -0.06
CA ARG A 136 7.24 22.24 0.68
C ARG A 136 7.16 21.77 2.14
N PHE A 137 8.15 21.02 2.63
CA PHE A 137 8.20 20.43 3.97
C PHE A 137 7.07 19.43 4.27
N LEU A 138 6.44 18.86 3.23
CA LEU A 138 5.39 17.86 3.36
C LEU A 138 6.00 16.45 3.45
N HIS A 139 6.80 16.21 4.50
CA HIS A 139 7.68 15.04 4.64
C HIS A 139 6.94 13.70 4.53
N ARG A 140 5.80 13.55 5.22
CA ARG A 140 4.98 12.33 5.15
C ARG A 140 4.47 12.06 3.74
N GLN A 141 4.12 13.10 2.99
CA GLN A 141 3.67 12.96 1.61
C GLN A 141 4.84 12.59 0.69
N ALA A 142 5.97 13.28 0.85
CA ALA A 142 7.19 13.01 0.09
C ALA A 142 7.67 11.56 0.26
N GLU A 143 7.68 11.06 1.51
CA GLU A 143 8.04 9.67 1.82
C GLU A 143 7.15 8.69 1.05
N ARG A 144 5.82 8.89 1.06
CA ARG A 144 4.89 8.02 0.34
C ARG A 144 5.19 7.98 -1.15
N HIS A 145 5.46 9.13 -1.77
CA HIS A 145 5.81 9.19 -3.18
C HIS A 145 7.13 8.48 -3.48
N TYR A 146 8.16 8.67 -2.65
CA TYR A 146 9.42 7.95 -2.83
C TYR A 146 9.28 6.43 -2.67
N ARG A 147 8.58 5.99 -1.61
CA ARG A 147 8.32 4.57 -1.36
C ARG A 147 7.49 3.95 -2.48
N ARG A 148 6.49 4.66 -3.02
CA ARG A 148 5.72 4.18 -4.17
C ARG A 148 6.59 4.06 -5.43
N GLY A 149 7.46 5.05 -5.68
CA GLY A 149 8.44 4.99 -6.76
C GLY A 149 9.37 3.78 -6.64
N LEU A 150 9.84 3.47 -5.43
CA LEU A 150 10.70 2.31 -5.16
C LEU A 150 9.94 0.97 -5.23
N GLN A 151 8.62 0.94 -4.97
CA GLN A 151 7.80 -0.25 -5.23
C GLN A 151 7.74 -0.56 -6.73
N ILE A 152 7.66 0.47 -7.58
CA ILE A 152 7.62 0.32 -9.04
C ILE A 152 9.02 -0.03 -9.57
N SER A 153 10.05 0.70 -9.15
CA SER A 153 11.45 0.55 -9.59
C SER A 153 12.39 0.38 -8.38
N PRO A 154 12.56 -0.86 -7.87
CA PRO A 154 13.37 -1.12 -6.66
C PRO A 154 14.85 -0.74 -6.78
N PHE A 155 15.40 -0.71 -8.00
CA PHE A 155 16.79 -0.39 -8.26
C PHE A 155 17.05 1.10 -8.58
N ASP A 156 16.04 1.98 -8.42
CA ASP A 156 16.24 3.42 -8.63
C ASP A 156 17.08 4.02 -7.49
N THR A 157 18.39 4.14 -7.76
CA THR A 157 19.37 4.67 -6.80
C THR A 157 19.14 6.14 -6.45
N VAL A 158 18.48 6.92 -7.32
CA VAL A 158 18.22 8.33 -7.06
C VAL A 158 17.02 8.49 -6.13
N LEU A 159 15.95 7.72 -6.35
CA LEU A 159 14.84 7.64 -5.42
C LEU A 159 15.30 7.19 -4.03
N ARG A 160 16.19 6.20 -3.98
CA ARG A 160 16.71 5.68 -2.73
C ARG A 160 17.55 6.71 -1.96
N ARG A 161 18.42 7.45 -2.65
CA ARG A 161 19.16 8.59 -2.05
C ARG A 161 18.20 9.68 -1.53
N ASN A 162 17.20 10.06 -2.31
CA ASN A 162 16.22 11.06 -1.86
C ASN A 162 15.44 10.60 -0.62
N LEU A 163 15.07 9.31 -0.55
CA LEU A 163 14.42 8.74 0.62
C LEU A 163 15.36 8.73 1.85
N ALA A 164 16.64 8.38 1.64
CA ALA A 164 17.64 8.49 2.69
C ALA A 164 17.74 9.94 3.20
N ASP A 165 17.96 10.92 2.31
CA ASP A 165 18.08 12.34 2.69
C ASP A 165 16.83 12.84 3.44
N LEU A 166 15.65 12.37 3.05
CA LEU A 166 14.39 12.66 3.75
C LEU A 166 14.35 12.05 5.18
N TYR A 167 14.86 10.84 5.38
CA TYR A 167 14.99 10.23 6.71
C TYR A 167 16.03 10.93 7.56
N LEU A 168 17.15 11.34 6.97
CA LEU A 168 18.17 12.15 7.65
C LEU A 168 17.59 13.46 8.18
N ALA A 169 16.84 14.18 7.34
CA ALA A 169 16.21 15.44 7.72
C ALA A 169 15.21 15.30 8.89
N GLN A 170 14.63 14.12 9.07
CA GLN A 170 13.69 13.80 10.15
C GLN A 170 14.37 13.19 11.38
N GLY A 171 15.69 12.98 11.36
CA GLY A 171 16.41 12.31 12.46
C GLY A 171 16.11 10.80 12.56
N LEU A 172 15.64 10.18 11.48
CA LEU A 172 15.36 8.74 11.42
C LEU A 172 16.62 7.98 10.96
N TRP A 173 17.60 7.89 11.85
CA TRP A 173 18.97 7.46 11.52
C TRP A 173 19.11 5.99 11.11
N GLY A 174 18.34 5.08 11.71
CA GLY A 174 18.34 3.66 11.35
C GLY A 174 17.76 3.42 9.95
N ARG A 175 16.63 4.04 9.62
CA ARG A 175 16.03 4.03 8.28
C ARG A 175 16.93 4.70 7.25
N TYR A 176 17.57 5.80 7.63
CA TYR A 176 18.59 6.44 6.81
C TYR A 176 19.73 5.49 6.45
N LEU A 177 20.33 4.84 7.46
CA LEU A 177 21.43 3.90 7.27
C LEU A 177 20.96 2.70 6.43
N GLN A 178 19.74 2.21 6.66
CA GLN A 178 19.13 1.14 5.88
C GLN A 178 19.15 1.43 4.38
N GLU A 179 18.72 2.63 3.98
CA GLU A 179 18.68 2.99 2.55
C GLU A 179 20.09 3.11 1.94
N LEU A 180 21.09 3.56 2.71
CA LEU A 180 22.48 3.61 2.26
C LEU A 180 23.11 2.21 2.13
N GLU A 181 22.81 1.30 3.05
CA GLU A 181 23.31 -0.08 2.97
C GLU A 181 22.70 -0.80 1.76
N ILE A 182 21.41 -0.59 1.48
CA ILE A 182 20.79 -1.12 0.26
C ILE A 182 21.46 -0.53 -1.00
N LEU A 183 21.88 0.74 -1.00
CA LEU A 183 22.67 1.31 -2.10
C LEU A 183 23.97 0.53 -2.30
N VAL A 184 24.71 0.25 -1.23
CA VAL A 184 25.94 -0.55 -1.28
C VAL A 184 25.69 -1.96 -1.82
N ASP A 185 24.64 -2.63 -1.34
CA ASP A 185 24.25 -3.98 -1.81
C ASP A 185 23.87 -4.01 -3.30
N MET A 186 23.32 -2.91 -3.82
CA MET A 186 23.07 -2.72 -5.26
C MET A 186 24.33 -2.39 -6.06
N GLY A 187 25.52 -2.36 -5.43
CA GLY A 187 26.79 -2.02 -6.07
C GLY A 187 27.09 -0.52 -6.13
N VAL A 188 26.28 0.33 -5.49
CA VAL A 188 26.53 1.77 -5.39
C VAL A 188 27.51 2.01 -4.23
N SER A 189 28.80 2.00 -4.56
CA SER A 189 29.89 2.21 -3.58
C SER A 189 30.74 3.44 -3.91
N ASP A 190 30.10 4.52 -4.36
CA ASP A 190 30.78 5.79 -4.53
C ASP A 190 31.25 6.34 -3.17
N ARG A 191 32.26 7.22 -3.22
CA ARG A 191 32.95 7.73 -2.02
C ARG A 191 31.98 8.39 -1.04
N ASP A 192 30.97 9.11 -1.55
CA ASP A 192 29.96 9.81 -0.75
C ASP A 192 29.17 8.83 0.13
N VAL A 193 28.59 7.77 -0.46
CA VAL A 193 27.80 6.78 0.29
C VAL A 193 28.62 6.12 1.41
N ARG A 194 29.89 5.77 1.13
CA ARG A 194 30.77 5.17 2.14
C ARG A 194 31.15 6.14 3.27
N GLU A 195 31.54 7.36 2.93
CA GLU A 195 31.86 8.40 3.92
C GLU A 195 30.65 8.74 4.79
N ARG A 196 29.45 8.78 4.19
CA ARG A 196 28.19 8.91 4.91
C ARG A 196 28.05 7.77 5.90
N ILE A 197 27.95 6.51 5.44
CA ILE A 197 27.79 5.32 6.32
C ILE A 197 28.80 5.33 7.48
N GLU A 198 30.09 5.57 7.20
CA GLU A 198 31.13 5.62 8.23
C GLU A 198 30.88 6.73 9.25
N THR A 199 30.55 7.94 8.79
CA THR A 199 30.22 9.08 9.66
C THR A 199 29.05 8.76 10.58
N TYR A 200 27.97 8.13 10.08
CA TYR A 200 26.82 7.77 10.92
C TYR A 200 27.17 6.70 11.95
N ARG A 201 27.90 5.66 11.54
CA ARG A 201 28.35 4.61 12.47
C ARG A 201 29.25 5.18 13.57
N MET A 202 30.05 6.21 13.29
CA MET A 202 30.85 6.91 14.32
C MET A 202 30.00 7.76 15.26
N LEU A 203 29.00 8.49 14.75
CA LEU A 203 28.13 9.35 15.56
C LEU A 203 27.20 8.58 16.51
N ARG A 204 26.94 7.30 16.22
CA ARG A 204 25.97 6.48 16.95
C ARG A 204 26.55 5.30 17.72
N ARG A 205 27.84 5.33 18.11
CA ARG A 205 28.50 4.26 18.90
C ARG A 205 27.79 3.79 20.20
N ASP A 206 26.72 4.47 20.61
CA ASP A 206 25.84 4.10 21.74
C ASP A 206 24.37 3.81 21.34
N SER A 207 24.11 3.45 20.08
CA SER A 207 22.76 3.04 19.64
C SER A 207 22.26 1.79 20.37
N LEU A 208 20.96 1.51 20.34
CA LEU A 208 20.44 0.25 20.88
C LEU A 208 21.03 -0.96 20.17
N ALA A 209 21.18 -0.88 18.84
CA ALA A 209 21.80 -1.93 18.05
C ALA A 209 23.23 -2.22 18.52
N ASP A 210 24.04 -1.19 18.78
CA ASP A 210 25.41 -1.34 19.26
C ASP A 210 25.48 -1.86 20.70
N ARG A 211 24.69 -1.28 21.62
CA ARG A 211 24.66 -1.69 23.04
C ARG A 211 24.24 -3.15 23.22
N TRP A 212 23.36 -3.62 22.35
CA TRP A 212 22.84 -4.98 22.37
C TRP A 212 23.59 -5.94 21.43
N GLU A 213 24.52 -5.43 20.60
CA GLU A 213 25.26 -6.20 19.60
C GLU A 213 24.33 -6.93 18.61
N VAL A 214 23.25 -6.26 18.18
CA VAL A 214 22.22 -6.82 17.29
C VAL A 214 22.23 -6.13 15.93
N ASP A 215 22.24 -6.93 14.87
CA ASP A 215 21.94 -6.46 13.52
C ASP A 215 20.44 -6.22 13.35
N GLN A 216 20.04 -4.95 13.46
CA GLN A 216 18.66 -4.49 13.34
C GLN A 216 18.05 -4.68 11.94
N PHE A 217 18.86 -4.93 10.90
CA PHE A 217 18.39 -5.09 9.53
C PHE A 217 18.03 -6.54 9.20
N THR A 218 18.68 -7.51 9.86
CA THR A 218 18.37 -8.95 9.73
C THR A 218 17.42 -9.47 10.82
N ALA A 219 17.13 -8.65 11.84
CA ALA A 219 16.22 -8.99 12.92
C ALA A 219 14.81 -9.43 12.42
N PRO A 220 14.25 -10.55 12.94
CA PRO A 220 12.94 -11.04 12.54
C PRO A 220 11.84 -10.05 12.92
N ARG A 221 10.98 -9.68 11.96
CA ARG A 221 9.84 -8.76 12.18
C ARG A 221 8.53 -9.53 12.11
N ALA A 222 7.79 -9.59 13.22
CA ALA A 222 6.45 -10.17 13.20
C ALA A 222 5.50 -9.27 12.41
N ARG A 223 4.71 -9.88 11.53
CA ARG A 223 3.70 -9.18 10.73
C ARG A 223 2.36 -9.88 10.88
N SER A 224 1.31 -9.09 11.01
CA SER A 224 -0.06 -9.58 10.89
C SER A 224 -0.30 -10.02 9.45
N ARG A 225 -0.75 -11.26 9.28
CA ARG A 225 -1.02 -11.86 7.98
C ARG A 225 -2.48 -11.55 7.60
N VAL A 226 -2.68 -10.77 6.54
CA VAL A 226 -4.00 -10.31 6.09
C VAL A 226 -4.31 -10.94 4.74
N ALA A 227 -5.50 -11.49 4.58
CA ALA A 227 -6.07 -11.88 3.29
C ALA A 227 -7.10 -10.83 2.86
N ILE A 228 -7.05 -10.39 1.61
CA ILE A 228 -8.00 -9.41 1.05
C ILE A 228 -8.94 -10.12 0.09
N PHE A 229 -10.24 -10.01 0.34
CA PHE A 229 -11.28 -10.40 -0.60
C PHE A 229 -11.99 -9.15 -1.10
N TYR A 230 -12.25 -9.07 -2.39
CA TYR A 230 -12.90 -7.90 -2.97
C TYR A 230 -14.12 -8.25 -3.81
N ARG A 231 -15.03 -7.29 -3.89
CA ARG A 231 -16.15 -7.27 -4.83
C ARG A 231 -16.12 -5.98 -5.63
N GLN A 232 -16.54 -6.07 -6.88
CA GLN A 232 -16.72 -4.93 -7.75
C GLN A 232 -18.20 -4.74 -8.05
N ASP A 233 -18.65 -3.49 -7.93
CA ASP A 233 -19.95 -3.10 -8.43
C ASP A 233 -19.87 -2.86 -9.94
N LEU A 234 -20.49 -3.75 -10.71
CA LEU A 234 -20.49 -3.68 -12.15
C LEU A 234 -21.23 -2.43 -12.68
N GLN A 235 -22.09 -1.75 -11.92
CA GLN A 235 -22.70 -0.50 -12.39
C GLN A 235 -21.67 0.60 -12.59
N THR A 236 -20.73 0.68 -11.66
CA THR A 236 -19.81 1.81 -11.53
C THR A 236 -18.42 1.47 -12.06
N LEU A 237 -18.01 0.20 -12.02
CA LEU A 237 -16.70 -0.26 -12.47
C LEU A 237 -16.77 -1.08 -13.77
N GLU A 238 -15.75 -0.94 -14.62
CA GLU A 238 -15.53 -1.88 -15.72
C GLU A 238 -15.19 -3.27 -15.17
N PRO A 239 -15.70 -4.36 -15.77
CA PRO A 239 -15.35 -5.71 -15.36
C PRO A 239 -13.83 -5.93 -15.28
N GLY A 240 -13.36 -6.41 -14.12
CA GLY A 240 -11.95 -6.65 -13.84
C GLY A 240 -11.21 -5.45 -13.24
N ALA A 241 -11.84 -4.28 -13.13
CA ALA A 241 -11.26 -3.12 -12.48
C ALA A 241 -11.09 -3.31 -10.96
N GLY A 242 -11.97 -4.08 -10.32
CA GLY A 242 -11.94 -4.33 -8.87
C GLY A 242 -10.62 -4.92 -8.38
N GLY A 243 -10.01 -5.82 -9.17
CA GLY A 243 -8.72 -6.41 -8.85
C GLY A 243 -7.61 -5.36 -8.73
N PHE A 244 -7.58 -4.39 -9.64
CA PHE A 244 -6.60 -3.30 -9.58
C PHE A 244 -6.79 -2.40 -8.36
N VAL A 245 -8.04 -2.14 -7.97
CA VAL A 245 -8.35 -1.38 -6.74
C VAL A 245 -7.88 -2.13 -5.49
N ALA A 246 -8.17 -3.44 -5.41
CA ALA A 246 -7.76 -4.28 -4.29
C ALA A 246 -6.24 -4.45 -4.22
N ASP A 247 -5.56 -4.64 -5.37
CA ASP A 247 -4.10 -4.73 -5.46
C ASP A 247 -3.44 -3.40 -5.05
N TYR A 248 -4.03 -2.27 -5.43
CA TYR A 248 -3.54 -0.97 -4.99
C TYR A 248 -3.67 -0.81 -3.47
N LEU A 249 -4.83 -1.14 -2.88
CA LEU A 249 -4.99 -1.16 -1.42
C LEU A 249 -3.97 -2.09 -0.74
N ALA A 250 -3.79 -3.30 -1.28
CA ALA A 250 -2.80 -4.25 -0.79
C ALA A 250 -1.38 -3.65 -0.81
N SER A 251 -1.02 -2.96 -1.88
CA SER A 251 0.30 -2.34 -2.03
C SER A 251 0.53 -1.18 -1.05
N LEU A 252 -0.53 -0.43 -0.71
CA LEU A 252 -0.49 0.59 0.34
C LEU A 252 -0.30 -0.06 1.72
N LEU A 253 -1.07 -1.10 2.04
CA LEU A 253 -0.95 -1.84 3.31
C LEU A 253 0.42 -2.51 3.47
N ARG A 254 1.04 -2.97 2.37
CA ARG A 254 2.41 -3.51 2.38
C ARG A 254 3.48 -2.46 2.77
N THR A 255 3.16 -1.17 2.72
CA THR A 255 4.08 -0.12 3.22
C THR A 255 4.15 -0.10 4.74
N SER A 256 3.11 -0.56 5.44
CA SER A 256 3.13 -0.75 6.89
C SER A 256 3.96 -1.98 7.23
N GLN A 257 5.03 -1.84 8.03
CA GLN A 257 5.95 -2.95 8.25
C GLN A 257 5.39 -4.03 9.19
N ASN A 258 4.27 -3.76 9.87
CA ASN A 258 3.52 -4.71 10.70
C ASN A 258 2.49 -5.53 9.91
N ILE A 259 2.33 -5.31 8.60
CA ILE A 259 1.32 -5.99 7.77
C ILE A 259 2.00 -6.80 6.66
N SER A 260 1.51 -8.02 6.45
CA SER A 260 1.83 -8.84 5.29
C SER A 260 0.54 -9.25 4.61
N ILE A 261 0.44 -8.98 3.31
CA ILE A 261 -0.70 -9.44 2.51
C ILE A 261 -0.38 -10.83 1.96
N THR A 262 -1.18 -11.80 2.38
CA THR A 262 -1.06 -13.22 2.02
C THR A 262 -1.68 -13.49 0.66
N MET A 263 -2.88 -12.96 0.42
CA MET A 263 -3.62 -13.11 -0.82
C MET A 263 -4.51 -11.90 -1.10
N VAL A 264 -4.83 -11.69 -2.38
CA VAL A 264 -5.87 -10.79 -2.87
C VAL A 264 -6.74 -11.60 -3.83
N ARG A 265 -8.05 -11.67 -3.59
CA ARG A 265 -8.96 -12.53 -4.38
C ARG A 265 -10.33 -11.89 -4.59
N GLU A 266 -10.91 -12.13 -5.76
CA GLU A 266 -12.29 -11.74 -6.06
C GLU A 266 -13.30 -12.68 -5.39
N GLY A 267 -14.37 -12.08 -4.85
CA GLY A 267 -15.55 -12.77 -4.35
C GLY A 267 -15.53 -13.06 -2.85
N PHE A 268 -16.68 -12.82 -2.20
CA PHE A 268 -16.98 -13.22 -0.82
C PHE A 268 -18.50 -13.34 -0.58
N GLU A 269 -19.25 -13.97 -1.49
CA GLU A 269 -20.72 -14.14 -1.31
C GLU A 269 -21.08 -14.83 0.02
N ASP A 270 -20.21 -15.74 0.47
CA ASP A 270 -20.28 -16.39 1.77
C ASP A 270 -19.01 -16.07 2.60
N PRO A 271 -19.13 -15.27 3.67
CA PRO A 271 -18.03 -14.97 4.58
C PRO A 271 -17.32 -16.22 5.13
N VAL A 272 -18.04 -17.34 5.29
CA VAL A 272 -17.46 -18.60 5.78
C VAL A 272 -16.42 -19.16 4.81
N GLN A 273 -16.69 -19.07 3.50
CA GLN A 273 -15.74 -19.52 2.48
C GLN A 273 -14.48 -18.64 2.45
N SER A 274 -14.64 -17.33 2.61
CA SER A 274 -13.52 -16.39 2.70
C SER A 274 -12.65 -16.67 3.92
N LEU A 275 -13.25 -16.91 5.09
CA LEU A 275 -12.53 -17.28 6.32
C LEU A 275 -11.79 -18.63 6.17
N ALA A 276 -12.40 -19.60 5.48
CA ALA A 276 -11.78 -20.90 5.22
C ALA A 276 -10.62 -20.80 4.21
N ALA A 277 -10.75 -19.97 3.18
CA ALA A 277 -9.67 -19.69 2.23
C ALA A 277 -8.51 -18.95 2.90
N ALA A 278 -8.81 -17.94 3.71
CA ALA A 278 -7.83 -17.21 4.51
C ALA A 278 -7.05 -18.14 5.45
N ARG A 279 -7.72 -19.12 6.07
CA ARG A 279 -7.06 -20.13 6.93
C ARG A 279 -6.00 -20.94 6.20
N ARG A 280 -6.29 -21.33 4.95
CA ARG A 280 -5.35 -22.12 4.11
C ARG A 280 -4.09 -21.34 3.77
N GLU A 281 -4.20 -20.02 3.64
CA GLU A 281 -3.07 -19.11 3.42
C GLU A 281 -2.41 -18.63 4.73
N GLU A 282 -2.79 -19.23 5.87
CA GLU A 282 -2.32 -18.87 7.21
C GLU A 282 -2.56 -17.39 7.54
N ALA A 283 -3.60 -16.78 6.98
CA ALA A 283 -3.99 -15.42 7.31
C ALA A 283 -4.65 -15.39 8.70
N GLN A 284 -4.30 -14.39 9.49
CA GLN A 284 -4.87 -14.13 10.82
C GLN A 284 -6.07 -13.20 10.73
N LEU A 285 -6.09 -12.36 9.69
CA LEU A 285 -7.10 -11.33 9.47
C LEU A 285 -7.65 -11.43 8.04
N VAL A 286 -8.92 -11.09 7.88
CA VAL A 286 -9.61 -11.05 6.60
C VAL A 286 -10.15 -9.65 6.38
N LEU A 287 -9.75 -9.00 5.28
CA LEU A 287 -10.27 -7.71 4.84
C LEU A 287 -11.21 -7.93 3.66
N LEU A 288 -12.49 -7.63 3.85
CA LEU A 288 -13.49 -7.60 2.78
C LEU A 288 -13.57 -6.18 2.23
N LEU A 289 -13.48 -6.01 0.92
CA LEU A 289 -13.52 -4.72 0.23
C LEU A 289 -14.61 -4.71 -0.84
N GLU A 290 -15.49 -3.72 -0.81
CA GLU A 290 -16.38 -3.42 -1.93
C GLU A 290 -16.10 -2.02 -2.45
N ALA A 291 -15.87 -1.90 -3.76
CA ALA A 291 -15.58 -0.63 -4.40
C ALA A 291 -16.71 -0.23 -5.34
N ARG A 292 -17.18 1.02 -5.20
CA ARG A 292 -18.09 1.69 -6.14
C ARG A 292 -17.42 2.96 -6.64
N VAL A 293 -17.17 3.05 -7.95
CA VAL A 293 -16.43 4.17 -8.57
C VAL A 293 -17.32 4.86 -9.60
N ALA A 294 -18.09 5.85 -9.16
CA ALA A 294 -18.90 6.67 -10.04
C ALA A 294 -18.08 7.79 -10.70
N GLU A 295 -18.69 8.49 -11.64
CA GLU A 295 -18.01 9.58 -12.38
C GLU A 295 -17.48 10.69 -11.48
N HIS A 296 -18.20 11.03 -10.41
CA HIS A 296 -17.88 12.17 -9.54
C HIS A 296 -17.53 11.77 -8.10
N GLN A 297 -17.73 10.50 -7.74
CA GLN A 297 -17.62 10.03 -6.38
C GLN A 297 -17.09 8.59 -6.35
N VAL A 298 -16.31 8.28 -5.32
CA VAL A 298 -15.89 6.92 -4.97
C VAL A 298 -16.42 6.60 -3.59
N ALA A 299 -16.95 5.39 -3.43
CA ALA A 299 -17.28 4.80 -2.14
C ALA A 299 -16.56 3.47 -2.01
N LEU A 300 -15.77 3.32 -0.93
CA LEU A 300 -15.12 2.08 -0.56
C LEU A 300 -15.70 1.59 0.76
N GLU A 301 -16.29 0.40 0.76
CA GLU A 301 -16.78 -0.26 1.96
C GLU A 301 -15.78 -1.35 2.35
N ALA A 302 -15.38 -1.37 3.61
CA ALA A 302 -14.37 -2.29 4.11
C ALA A 302 -14.78 -2.89 5.46
N GLN A 303 -14.55 -4.19 5.61
CA GLN A 303 -14.77 -4.92 6.85
C GLN A 303 -13.53 -5.75 7.19
N LEU A 304 -12.99 -5.58 8.39
CA LEU A 304 -11.85 -6.34 8.90
C LEU A 304 -12.33 -7.35 9.94
N LEU A 305 -12.08 -8.63 9.68
CA LEU A 305 -12.51 -9.74 10.51
C LEU A 305 -11.31 -10.50 11.08
N GLU A 306 -11.45 -11.03 12.29
CA GLU A 306 -10.52 -12.04 12.81
C GLU A 306 -10.79 -13.39 12.12
N GLN A 307 -9.75 -14.03 11.57
CA GLN A 307 -9.92 -15.27 10.79
C GLN A 307 -10.50 -16.42 11.63
N GLN A 308 -10.08 -16.58 12.88
CA GLN A 308 -10.45 -17.75 13.69
C GLN A 308 -11.91 -17.74 14.11
N THR A 309 -12.37 -16.61 14.64
CA THR A 309 -13.73 -16.47 15.18
C THR A 309 -14.72 -15.91 14.17
N GLY A 310 -14.24 -15.23 13.12
CA GLY A 310 -15.08 -14.43 12.22
C GLY A 310 -15.57 -13.12 12.85
N SER A 311 -15.08 -12.76 14.05
CA SER A 311 -15.51 -11.54 14.73
C SER A 311 -15.08 -10.31 13.95
N GLU A 312 -16.00 -9.35 13.81
CA GLU A 312 -15.71 -8.06 13.20
C GLU A 312 -14.84 -7.22 14.14
N LEU A 313 -13.67 -6.81 13.66
CA LEU A 313 -12.78 -5.90 14.35
C LEU A 313 -13.06 -4.45 13.98
N PHE A 314 -13.54 -4.22 12.75
CA PHE A 314 -13.78 -2.90 12.19
C PHE A 314 -14.63 -2.99 10.92
N SER A 315 -15.51 -2.00 10.72
CA SER A 315 -16.25 -1.79 9.47
C SER A 315 -16.35 -0.30 9.17
N ARG A 316 -16.18 0.08 7.90
CA ARG A 316 -16.13 1.48 7.47
C ARG A 316 -16.52 1.67 6.02
N THR A 317 -17.13 2.82 5.76
CA THR A 317 -17.33 3.35 4.41
C THR A 317 -16.54 4.65 4.25
N VAL A 318 -15.63 4.68 3.27
CA VAL A 318 -14.88 5.88 2.88
C VAL A 318 -15.46 6.42 1.59
N VAL A 319 -15.93 7.67 1.64
CA VAL A 319 -16.50 8.37 0.47
C VAL A 319 -15.62 9.57 0.13
N ARG A 320 -15.28 9.73 -1.15
CA ARG A 320 -14.47 10.83 -1.66
C ARG A 320 -14.96 11.31 -3.03
N ASP A 321 -14.77 12.60 -3.29
CA ASP A 321 -15.08 13.27 -4.55
C ASP A 321 -13.87 14.09 -5.04
N GLY A 322 -13.98 14.68 -6.23
CA GLY A 322 -12.94 15.52 -6.81
C GLY A 322 -11.75 14.76 -7.42
N VAL A 323 -10.62 15.46 -7.58
CA VAL A 323 -9.41 14.93 -8.22
C VAL A 323 -8.67 13.98 -7.27
N GLY A 324 -8.18 12.86 -7.79
CA GLY A 324 -7.45 11.87 -6.98
C GLY A 324 -8.34 11.22 -5.91
N ARG A 325 -9.65 11.12 -6.17
CA ARG A 325 -10.64 10.65 -5.18
C ARG A 325 -10.47 9.18 -4.85
N LEU A 326 -10.15 8.35 -5.84
CA LEU A 326 -9.94 6.92 -5.64
C LEU A 326 -8.64 6.67 -4.86
N GLU A 327 -7.56 7.32 -5.28
CA GLU A 327 -6.26 7.19 -4.60
C GLU A 327 -6.35 7.67 -3.14
N ARG A 328 -6.99 8.84 -2.91
CA ARG A 328 -7.22 9.35 -1.54
C ARG A 328 -8.09 8.41 -0.73
N ALA A 329 -9.19 7.91 -1.28
CA ALA A 329 -10.06 6.96 -0.57
C ALA A 329 -9.32 5.68 -0.18
N LEU A 330 -8.50 5.12 -1.08
CA LEU A 330 -7.70 3.93 -0.82
C LEU A 330 -6.62 4.18 0.24
N ARG A 331 -6.00 5.36 0.21
CA ARG A 331 -4.99 5.78 1.20
C ARG A 331 -5.59 5.93 2.59
N ASP A 332 -6.70 6.65 2.69
CA ASP A 332 -7.39 6.87 3.96
C ASP A 332 -7.85 5.53 4.54
N LEU A 333 -8.43 4.67 3.69
CA LEU A 333 -8.82 3.32 4.08
C LEU A 333 -7.63 2.46 4.53
N ALA A 334 -6.49 2.51 3.80
CA ALA A 334 -5.29 1.78 4.18
C ALA A 334 -4.76 2.23 5.57
N GLY A 335 -4.75 3.54 5.82
CA GLY A 335 -4.37 4.11 7.12
C GLY A 335 -5.32 3.66 8.24
N GLU A 336 -6.63 3.76 8.01
CA GLU A 336 -7.63 3.30 8.98
C GLU A 336 -7.51 1.79 9.27
N VAL A 337 -7.33 0.95 8.24
CA VAL A 337 -7.12 -0.50 8.43
C VAL A 337 -5.83 -0.77 9.20
N ALA A 338 -4.72 -0.14 8.82
CA ALA A 338 -3.44 -0.33 9.48
C ALA A 338 -3.48 0.06 10.96
N ALA A 339 -4.19 1.14 11.29
CA ALA A 339 -4.39 1.59 12.66
C ALA A 339 -5.19 0.60 13.54
N ARG A 340 -6.02 -0.28 12.94
CA ARG A 340 -6.77 -1.32 13.67
C ARG A 340 -5.97 -2.59 13.89
N ILE A 341 -4.90 -2.78 13.12
CA ILE A 341 -4.03 -3.94 13.24
C ILE A 341 -2.97 -3.63 14.29
N THR A 342 -3.21 -4.08 15.52
CA THR A 342 -2.26 -3.77 16.59
C THR A 342 -0.91 -4.46 16.31
N PRO A 343 0.21 -3.71 16.42
CA PRO A 343 1.55 -4.21 16.14
C PRO A 343 1.91 -5.46 16.95
N VAL A 344 2.79 -6.27 16.37
CA VAL A 344 3.38 -7.44 17.04
C VAL A 344 4.88 -7.28 16.98
N GLY A 345 5.51 -7.13 18.14
CA GLY A 345 6.96 -7.12 18.28
C GLY A 345 7.51 -8.54 18.49
N THR A 346 8.81 -8.71 18.29
CA THR A 346 9.55 -9.94 18.58
C THR A 346 10.67 -9.64 19.57
N VAL A 347 10.86 -10.51 20.56
CA VAL A 347 12.00 -10.40 21.48
C VAL A 347 13.22 -10.82 20.69
N LEU A 348 14.22 -9.94 20.60
CA LEU A 348 15.48 -10.23 19.92
C LEU A 348 16.50 -10.79 20.90
N ASP A 349 16.60 -10.20 22.08
CA ASP A 349 17.51 -10.60 23.15
C ASP A 349 16.94 -10.22 24.53
N ARG A 350 17.44 -10.86 25.59
CA ARG A 350 17.05 -10.61 26.98
C ARG A 350 18.28 -10.61 27.89
N ARG A 351 18.42 -9.54 28.68
CA ARG A 351 19.45 -9.38 29.71
C ARG A 351 18.76 -9.05 31.04
N PHE A 352 18.63 -10.05 31.90
CA PHE A 352 17.90 -9.94 33.19
C PHE A 352 16.44 -9.51 33.02
N GLU A 353 16.09 -8.34 33.56
CA GLU A 353 14.77 -7.69 33.49
C GLU A 353 14.65 -6.78 32.26
N THR A 354 15.66 -6.70 31.40
CA THR A 354 15.60 -5.88 30.20
C THR A 354 15.50 -6.77 28.98
N VAL A 355 14.64 -6.40 28.04
CA VAL A 355 14.45 -7.09 26.77
C VAL A 355 14.60 -6.11 25.60
N LEU A 356 15.26 -6.56 24.55
CA LEU A 356 15.32 -5.85 23.29
C LEU A 356 14.22 -6.37 22.37
N ILE A 357 13.46 -5.44 21.82
CA ILE A 357 12.32 -5.73 20.95
C ILE A 357 12.59 -5.14 19.57
N SER A 358 12.39 -5.94 18.54
CA SER A 358 12.24 -5.40 17.18
C SER A 358 10.90 -4.69 17.09
N LEU A 359 10.93 -3.37 16.95
CA LEU A 359 9.72 -2.57 16.73
C LEU A 359 9.16 -2.77 15.33
N GLY A 360 10.02 -3.07 14.35
CA GLY A 360 9.65 -3.13 12.94
C GLY A 360 9.17 -1.77 12.44
N THR A 361 7.93 -1.42 12.74
CA THR A 361 7.33 -0.08 12.64
C THR A 361 6.48 0.15 13.85
N ILE A 362 6.96 0.94 14.81
CA ILE A 362 6.04 1.59 15.72
C ILE A 362 6.28 3.09 15.59
N ASP A 363 5.65 3.66 14.57
CA ASP A 363 5.34 5.08 14.60
C ASP A 363 4.42 5.28 15.82
N GLY A 364 4.84 6.11 16.79
CA GLY A 364 4.04 6.47 17.95
C GLY A 364 4.30 5.71 19.26
N LEU A 365 5.40 4.95 19.39
CA LEU A 365 5.87 4.46 20.69
C LEU A 365 6.72 5.55 21.35
N GLU A 366 6.42 5.87 22.60
CA GLU A 366 7.13 6.87 23.40
C GLU A 366 7.87 6.21 24.58
N LEU A 367 8.82 6.94 25.15
CA LEU A 367 9.46 6.51 26.38
C LEU A 367 8.38 6.40 27.47
N GLU A 368 8.55 5.43 28.38
CA GLU A 368 7.61 5.17 29.48
C GLU A 368 6.27 4.52 29.07
N ASP A 369 6.02 4.29 27.77
CA ASP A 369 4.88 3.49 27.33
C ASP A 369 4.92 2.08 27.94
N GLU A 370 3.74 1.58 28.33
CA GLU A 370 3.57 0.21 28.80
C GLU A 370 3.28 -0.76 27.64
N ILE A 371 4.04 -1.85 27.59
CA ILE A 371 3.89 -2.94 26.62
C ILE A 371 3.50 -4.23 27.35
N LEU A 372 2.60 -5.01 26.76
CA LEU A 372 2.26 -6.35 27.27
C LEU A 372 3.06 -7.45 26.58
N PHE A 373 3.42 -8.44 27.39
CA PHE A 373 4.04 -9.68 26.97
C PHE A 373 3.01 -10.81 27.08
N ARG A 374 2.95 -11.69 26.06
CA ARG A 374 1.96 -12.78 25.96
C ARG A 374 2.60 -14.09 25.52
N SER A 375 2.11 -15.22 26.01
CA SER A 375 2.57 -16.55 25.55
C SER A 375 2.03 -16.89 24.14
N ALA A 376 2.90 -17.30 23.21
CA ALA A 376 2.45 -17.84 21.92
C ALA A 376 1.86 -19.27 22.06
N PRO A 377 0.86 -19.68 21.25
CA PRO A 377 0.11 -18.92 20.24
C PRO A 377 -1.27 -18.42 20.74
N ARG A 378 -1.70 -18.81 21.96
CA ARG A 378 -3.05 -18.53 22.50
C ARG A 378 -3.17 -17.32 23.43
N GLY A 379 -2.06 -16.62 23.70
CA GLY A 379 -2.09 -15.22 24.15
C GLY A 379 -2.49 -14.95 25.60
N GLU A 380 -2.10 -15.79 26.56
CA GLU A 380 -2.20 -15.43 27.99
C GLU A 380 -1.18 -14.34 28.33
N ARG A 381 -1.59 -13.35 29.14
CA ARG A 381 -0.70 -12.31 29.66
C ARG A 381 0.30 -12.96 30.61
N ILE A 382 1.58 -12.80 30.30
CA ILE A 382 2.70 -13.37 31.06
C ILE A 382 3.55 -12.28 31.72
N GLY A 383 3.23 -11.00 31.47
CA GLY A 383 3.86 -9.86 32.11
C GLY A 383 3.60 -8.56 31.36
N SER A 384 4.12 -7.48 31.90
CA SER A 384 4.15 -6.15 31.29
C SER A 384 5.58 -5.63 31.25
N GLY A 385 5.80 -4.51 30.59
CA GLY A 385 7.07 -3.80 30.68
C GLY A 385 6.99 -2.38 30.20
N THR A 386 7.94 -1.57 30.65
CA THR A 386 7.99 -0.13 30.39
C THR A 386 9.13 0.18 29.44
N VAL A 387 8.88 0.99 28.42
CA VAL A 387 9.88 1.35 27.42
C VAL A 387 10.93 2.27 28.05
N THR A 388 12.19 1.83 28.07
CA THR A 388 13.31 2.56 28.70
C THR A 388 14.22 3.26 27.72
N ALA A 389 14.27 2.80 26.47
CA ALA A 389 14.98 3.46 25.40
C ALA A 389 14.36 3.11 24.04
N LEU A 390 14.47 4.04 23.10
CA LEU A 390 13.92 3.92 21.75
C LEU A 390 14.95 4.34 20.71
N ASP A 391 14.98 3.58 19.63
CA ASP A 391 15.52 3.94 18.32
C ASP A 391 14.39 3.79 17.28
N ASP A 392 14.62 4.19 16.03
CA ASP A 392 13.61 4.16 14.98
C ASP A 392 13.24 2.74 14.49
N LEU A 393 14.00 1.72 14.91
CA LEU A 393 13.75 0.29 14.58
C LEU A 393 13.71 -0.64 15.82
N LEU A 394 14.19 -0.19 16.98
CA LEU A 394 14.38 -1.01 18.18
C LEU A 394 13.86 -0.31 19.44
N ALA A 395 13.34 -1.10 20.39
CA ALA A 395 13.02 -0.63 21.73
C ALA A 395 13.70 -1.50 22.77
N GLU A 396 14.17 -0.84 23.83
CA GLU A 396 14.53 -1.49 25.07
C GLU A 396 13.37 -1.36 26.06
N VAL A 397 13.00 -2.47 26.69
CA VAL A 397 11.88 -2.53 27.61
C VAL A 397 12.31 -3.21 28.90
N ARG A 398 11.93 -2.62 30.03
CA ARG A 398 12.05 -3.24 31.34
C ARG A 398 10.84 -4.13 31.59
N TYR A 399 11.05 -5.44 31.57
CA TYR A 399 10.06 -6.50 31.72
C TYR A 399 9.80 -6.86 33.19
N VAL A 400 8.52 -6.97 33.54
CA VAL A 400 8.02 -7.45 34.83
C VAL A 400 7.14 -8.69 34.58
N PRO A 401 7.59 -9.90 34.97
CA PRO A 401 6.81 -11.12 34.79
C PRO A 401 5.58 -11.16 35.69
N GLU A 402 4.46 -11.65 35.13
CA GLU A 402 3.21 -11.95 35.85
C GLU A 402 2.89 -13.45 35.88
N GLY A 403 3.71 -14.27 35.21
CA GLY A 403 3.55 -15.71 35.08
C GLY A 403 4.89 -16.42 34.87
N PRO A 404 4.90 -17.71 34.47
CA PRO A 404 6.13 -18.46 34.22
C PRO A 404 7.01 -17.80 33.14
N ASP A 405 8.32 -18.03 33.19
CA ASP A 405 9.39 -17.39 32.39
C ASP A 405 9.31 -17.56 30.85
N THR A 406 8.25 -18.16 30.32
CA THR A 406 8.03 -18.30 28.88
C THR A 406 7.64 -16.97 28.26
N LEU A 407 8.57 -16.30 27.58
CA LEU A 407 8.38 -14.96 27.01
C LEU A 407 8.03 -15.00 25.51
N THR A 408 6.96 -14.32 25.13
CA THR A 408 6.73 -13.85 23.75
C THR A 408 6.04 -12.48 23.82
N ILE A 409 6.20 -11.62 22.82
CA ILE A 409 5.56 -10.29 22.80
C ILE A 409 4.26 -10.38 21.99
N GLY A 410 3.17 -9.79 22.52
CA GLY A 410 1.88 -9.79 21.84
C GLY A 410 0.87 -8.80 22.43
N ARG A 411 0.49 -7.82 21.60
CA ARG A 411 -0.56 -6.77 21.71
C ARG A 411 -0.75 -6.07 23.06
N TYR A 412 -0.41 -4.77 23.07
CA TYR A 412 -1.10 -3.75 23.86
C TYR A 412 -1.66 -2.60 23.02
N SER A 413 -2.67 -1.96 23.61
CA SER A 413 -3.59 -0.99 23.04
C SER A 413 -3.22 0.41 23.55
N MET A 414 -3.04 1.37 22.64
CA MET A 414 -3.34 2.78 22.90
C MET A 414 -4.03 3.38 21.67
N GLY A 415 -4.76 4.46 21.92
CA GLY A 415 -5.88 4.97 21.11
C GLY A 415 -5.63 5.12 19.62
N ALA A 416 -6.73 5.09 18.88
CA ALA A 416 -6.74 5.37 17.44
C ALA A 416 -5.92 6.62 17.14
N PRO A 417 -5.08 6.62 16.08
CA PRO A 417 -4.51 7.85 15.58
C PRO A 417 -5.68 8.78 15.24
N GLU A 418 -5.69 9.97 15.83
CA GLU A 418 -6.59 11.03 15.42
C GLU A 418 -6.46 11.20 13.90
N ALA A 419 -7.62 11.31 13.23
CA ALA A 419 -7.68 11.56 11.80
C ALA A 419 -6.80 12.78 11.46
N ASP A 420 -5.98 12.65 10.41
CA ASP A 420 -5.04 13.68 9.96
C ASP A 420 -5.66 15.09 10.09
N PRO A 421 -5.17 15.93 11.01
CA PRO A 421 -5.41 17.35 10.86
C PRO A 421 -4.74 17.77 9.56
N VAL A 422 -5.39 18.66 8.82
CA VAL A 422 -4.74 19.41 7.75
C VAL A 422 -3.51 20.06 8.38
N GLU A 423 -2.31 19.52 8.14
CA GLU A 423 -1.05 20.08 8.64
C GLU A 423 -0.93 21.51 8.08
N THR A 424 -1.33 22.49 8.89
CA THR A 424 -0.85 23.85 8.73
C THR A 424 0.62 23.86 9.09
N PRO A 425 1.50 24.50 8.28
CA PRO A 425 2.92 24.54 8.54
C PRO A 425 3.19 25.07 9.96
N PRO A 426 4.22 24.57 10.66
CA PRO A 426 4.53 24.99 12.01
C PRO A 426 4.83 26.50 12.05
N PRO A 427 4.51 27.19 13.16
CA PRO A 427 4.82 28.60 13.32
C PRO A 427 6.34 28.84 13.26
N PRO A 428 6.78 30.08 12.91
CA PRO A 428 8.16 30.38 12.55
C PRO A 428 9.24 30.06 13.61
N ALA A 429 8.87 29.74 14.85
CA ALA A 429 9.81 29.38 15.92
C ALA A 429 10.36 27.94 15.80
N GLU A 430 9.57 26.97 15.34
CA GLU A 430 10.06 25.60 15.10
C GLU A 430 10.91 25.52 13.83
N ALA A 431 10.60 26.36 12.83
CA ALA A 431 11.42 26.56 11.65
C ALA A 431 12.82 27.12 12.00
N GLU A 432 12.94 27.94 13.06
CA GLU A 432 14.22 28.50 13.50
C GLU A 432 15.12 27.44 14.18
N HIS A 433 14.52 26.52 14.95
CA HIS A 433 15.26 25.46 15.62
C HIS A 433 15.73 24.37 14.65
N LEU A 434 14.88 24.00 13.68
CA LEU A 434 15.24 23.13 12.56
C LEU A 434 16.25 23.80 11.61
N SER A 435 16.15 25.11 11.38
CA SER A 435 17.11 25.87 10.58
C SER A 435 18.50 25.92 11.23
N ARG A 436 18.60 26.05 12.57
CA ARG A 436 19.88 25.98 13.28
C ARG A 436 20.54 24.61 13.25
N VAL A 437 19.75 23.54 13.38
CA VAL A 437 20.25 22.16 13.21
C VAL A 437 20.67 21.93 11.76
N HIS A 438 19.88 22.42 10.80
CA HIS A 438 20.18 22.33 9.36
C HIS A 438 21.44 23.12 8.96
N GLU A 439 21.68 24.30 9.54
CA GLU A 439 22.92 25.10 9.37
C GLU A 439 24.15 24.40 9.96
N LEU A 440 24.02 23.82 11.16
CA LEU A 440 25.08 22.99 11.76
C LEU A 440 25.40 21.77 10.89
N LEU A 441 24.38 21.14 10.28
CA LEU A 441 24.54 20.02 9.35
C LEU A 441 25.18 20.46 8.02
N LYS A 442 24.82 21.62 7.45
CA LYS A 442 25.49 22.18 6.26
C LYS A 442 26.98 22.41 6.48
N HIS A 443 27.34 22.93 7.65
CA HIS A 443 28.74 23.16 8.01
C HIS A 443 29.53 21.87 8.26
N LEU A 444 28.90 20.84 8.85
CA LEU A 444 29.54 19.54 9.12
C LEU A 444 29.67 18.66 7.86
N PHE A 445 28.71 18.72 6.94
CA PHE A 445 28.63 17.81 5.78
C PHE A 445 29.05 18.43 4.44
N ARG A 446 29.45 19.71 4.38
CA ARG A 446 29.80 20.43 3.12
C ARG A 446 28.81 20.16 1.97
N LEU A 447 27.52 20.05 2.29
CA LEU A 447 26.47 19.99 1.29
C LEU A 447 26.34 21.39 0.66
N PRO A 448 26.22 21.52 -0.68
CA PRO A 448 26.02 22.81 -1.33
C PRO A 448 24.68 23.47 -0.94
#